data_AF-A0A3P1B9P4-F1
#
_entry.id   AF-A0A3P1B9P4-F1
#
_cell.length_a   1.000
_cell.length_b   1.000
_cell.length_c   1.000
_cell.angle_alpha   90.00
_cell.angle_beta   90.00
_cell.angle_gamma   90.00
#
_symmetry.space_group_name_H-M   'P 1'
#
loop_
_entity.id
_entity.type
_entity.pdbx_description
1 polymer ?
#
loop_
_entity_poly.entity_id
_entity_poly.type
_entity_poly.pdbx_seq_one_letter_code
_entity_poly.pdbx_strand_id
1 'polypeptide(L)'
;MLVLSLVISLIQLHDAAYRQNNTYLHNLNSLVEMGCFAAAYRIELKARSNQVIVFTGLGIYLLVFLNDFSWTRIAGVTLGVERIVMIVYALLYFHYILARMQVQNLLIHSMFWVSAGAIVHAAGTLFVFLFVKVTLGDLSSNGSYALYITIVRTFSAFFYIILGFSFCIRRREFRLAERFTV
;
A
#
# COMPACT_ATOMS: atom_id res chain seq x y z
N MET A 1 0.75 6.13 8.53
CA MET A 1 1.40 5.12 7.68
C MET A 1 2.92 5.18 7.79
N LEU A 2 3.63 6.13 7.17
CA LEU A 2 5.10 6.17 7.13
C LEU A 2 5.80 5.98 8.49
N VAL A 3 5.38 6.73 9.53
CA VAL A 3 5.97 6.62 10.88
C VAL A 3 5.71 5.24 11.50
N LEU A 4 4.48 4.73 11.39
CA LEU A 4 4.11 3.43 11.94
C LEU A 4 4.88 2.29 11.23
N SER A 5 4.93 2.33 9.89
CA SER A 5 5.67 1.35 9.09
C SER A 5 7.18 1.41 9.37
N LEU A 6 7.73 2.61 9.63
CA LEU A 6 9.13 2.77 10.04
C LEU A 6 9.39 2.17 11.43
N VAL A 7 8.52 2.43 12.42
CA VAL A 7 8.62 1.83 13.75
C VAL A 7 8.57 0.31 13.66
N ILE A 8 7.60 -0.25 12.91
CA ILE A 8 7.51 -1.70 12.73
C ILE A 8 8.76 -2.25 12.05
N SER A 9 9.29 -1.57 11.04
CA SER A 9 10.51 -1.98 10.34
C SER A 9 11.75 -1.96 11.25
N LEU A 10 11.85 -1.00 12.17
CA LEU A 10 12.93 -0.94 13.15
C LEU A 10 12.86 -2.10 14.14
N ILE A 11 11.65 -2.45 14.60
CA ILE A 11 11.43 -3.62 15.48
C ILE A 11 11.78 -4.90 14.72
N GLN A 12 11.34 -5.05 13.47
CA GLN A 12 11.68 -6.20 12.64
C GLN A 12 13.19 -6.37 12.45
N LEU A 13 13.92 -5.28 12.26
CA LEU A 13 15.38 -5.30 12.13
C LEU A 13 16.05 -5.70 13.45
N HIS A 14 15.55 -5.18 14.57
CA HIS A 14 16.00 -5.55 15.90
C HIS A 14 15.81 -7.06 16.13
N ASP A 15 14.60 -7.57 15.94
CA ASP A 15 14.27 -9.00 16.15
C ASP A 15 15.08 -9.90 15.19
N ALA A 16 15.29 -9.46 13.95
CA ALA A 16 16.13 -10.17 12.99
C ALA A 16 17.60 -10.27 13.46
N ALA A 17 18.14 -9.21 14.08
CA ALA A 17 19.49 -9.22 14.63
C ALA A 17 19.65 -10.26 15.75
N TYR A 18 18.58 -10.49 16.53
CA TYR A 18 18.53 -11.51 17.58
C TYR A 18 17.99 -12.87 17.11
N ARG A 19 17.82 -13.07 15.80
CA ARG A 19 17.24 -14.30 15.19
C ARG A 19 15.87 -14.68 15.76
N GLN A 20 15.11 -13.70 16.24
CA GLN A 20 13.74 -13.91 16.68
C GLN A 20 12.80 -13.90 15.48
N ASN A 21 11.69 -14.62 15.60
CA ASN A 21 10.67 -14.66 14.57
C ASN A 21 9.96 -13.30 14.48
N ASN A 22 10.11 -12.60 13.36
CA ASN A 22 9.52 -11.30 13.10
C ASN A 22 8.42 -11.32 12.02
N THR A 23 7.97 -12.52 11.60
CA THR A 23 6.98 -12.67 10.52
C THR A 23 5.62 -12.08 10.90
N TYR A 24 5.20 -12.18 12.16
CA TYR A 24 3.95 -11.59 12.64
C TYR A 24 3.94 -10.06 12.51
N LEU A 25 5.07 -9.39 12.70
CA LEU A 25 5.18 -7.93 12.52
C LEU A 25 4.93 -7.53 11.07
N HIS A 26 5.29 -8.40 10.12
CA HIS A 26 5.02 -8.16 8.70
C HIS A 26 3.52 -8.24 8.41
N ASN A 27 2.84 -9.24 8.99
CA ASN A 27 1.39 -9.37 8.89
C ASN A 27 0.69 -8.16 9.56
N LEU A 28 1.13 -7.73 10.73
CA LEU A 28 0.58 -6.53 11.40
C LEU A 28 0.84 -5.24 10.61
N ASN A 29 1.99 -5.11 9.95
CA ASN A 29 2.26 -3.96 9.09
C ASN A 29 1.28 -3.90 7.91
N SER A 30 0.92 -5.03 7.30
CA SER A 30 -0.13 -5.10 6.27
C SER A 30 -1.47 -4.56 6.79
N LEU A 31 -1.87 -4.92 8.02
CA LEU A 31 -3.10 -4.42 8.64
C LEU A 31 -3.07 -2.89 8.80
N VAL A 32 -1.94 -2.35 9.23
CA VAL A 32 -1.74 -0.90 9.39
C VAL A 32 -1.72 -0.17 8.05
N GLU A 33 -1.04 -0.72 7.04
CA GLU A 33 -0.99 -0.18 5.68
C GLU A 33 -2.40 -0.11 5.10
N MET A 34 -3.11 -1.24 5.08
CA MET A 34 -4.46 -1.32 4.53
C MET A 34 -5.45 -0.43 5.27
N GLY A 35 -5.37 -0.35 6.60
CA GLY A 35 -6.19 0.55 7.41
C GLY A 35 -5.93 2.03 7.09
N CYS A 36 -4.66 2.44 7.00
CA CYS A 36 -4.29 3.80 6.60
C CYS A 36 -4.75 4.12 5.18
N PHE A 37 -4.61 3.16 4.26
CA PHE A 37 -4.97 3.33 2.86
C PHE A 37 -6.49 3.48 2.71
N ALA A 38 -7.30 2.62 3.33
CA ALA A 38 -8.75 2.73 3.36
C ALA A 38 -9.22 4.07 3.96
N ALA A 39 -8.59 4.52 5.05
CA ALA A 39 -8.90 5.81 5.67
C ALA A 39 -8.61 6.99 4.71
N ALA A 40 -7.50 6.95 3.98
CA ALA A 40 -7.15 7.99 3.02
C ALA A 40 -8.19 8.08 1.88
N TYR A 41 -8.58 6.95 1.30
CA TYR A 41 -9.58 6.91 0.22
C TYR A 41 -10.97 7.29 0.69
N ARG A 42 -11.32 6.95 1.94
CA ARG A 42 -12.58 7.38 2.56
C ARG A 42 -12.67 8.90 2.67
N ILE A 43 -11.56 9.59 2.98
CA ILE A 43 -11.53 11.06 3.11
C ILE A 43 -11.73 11.71 1.73
N GLU A 44 -11.10 11.16 0.69
CA GLU A 44 -11.10 11.74 -0.66
C GLU A 44 -12.40 11.44 -1.42
N LEU A 45 -12.90 10.20 -1.35
CA LEU A 45 -14.01 9.72 -2.17
C LEU A 45 -15.37 9.84 -1.46
N LYS A 46 -15.92 11.06 -1.36
CA LYS A 46 -17.13 11.33 -0.55
C LYS A 46 -18.45 10.71 -1.08
N ALA A 47 -18.50 10.27 -2.34
CA ALA A 47 -19.73 9.71 -2.91
C ALA A 47 -20.12 8.38 -2.24
N ARG A 48 -21.41 8.17 -1.96
CA ARG A 48 -21.91 6.97 -1.25
C ARG A 48 -21.54 5.66 -1.95
N SER A 49 -21.60 5.62 -3.29
CA SER A 49 -21.19 4.44 -4.08
C SER A 49 -19.72 4.08 -3.82
N ASN A 50 -18.83 5.08 -3.85
CA ASN A 50 -17.40 4.88 -3.62
C ASN A 50 -17.11 4.42 -2.19
N GLN A 51 -17.83 4.97 -1.21
CA GLN A 51 -17.70 4.57 0.19
C GLN A 51 -18.09 3.10 0.39
N VAL A 52 -19.13 2.61 -0.28
CA VAL A 52 -19.53 1.20 -0.23
C VAL A 52 -18.38 0.31 -0.75
N ILE A 53 -17.73 0.69 -1.86
CA ILE A 53 -16.59 -0.06 -2.40
C ILE A 53 -15.41 -0.07 -1.41
N VAL A 54 -15.10 1.06 -0.78
CA VAL A 54 -14.03 1.16 0.24
C VAL A 54 -14.36 0.32 1.48
N PHE A 55 -15.58 0.36 2.00
CA PHE A 55 -15.92 -0.47 3.16
C PHE A 55 -15.98 -1.96 2.81
N THR A 56 -16.48 -2.31 1.64
CA THR A 56 -16.54 -3.69 1.16
C THR A 56 -15.14 -4.26 0.95
N GLY A 57 -14.24 -3.50 0.31
CA GLY A 57 -12.84 -3.89 0.12
C GLY A 57 -12.11 -4.10 1.45
N LEU A 58 -12.30 -3.19 2.41
CA LEU A 58 -11.73 -3.33 3.75
C LEU A 58 -12.32 -4.54 4.49
N GLY A 59 -13.63 -4.77 4.38
CA GLY A 59 -14.30 -5.92 4.98
C GLY A 59 -13.79 -7.25 4.44
N ILE A 60 -13.66 -7.37 3.12
CA ILE A 60 -13.08 -8.56 2.47
C ILE A 60 -11.65 -8.79 2.96
N TYR A 61 -10.83 -7.74 2.97
CA TYR A 61 -9.45 -7.84 3.47
C TYR A 61 -9.40 -8.33 4.92
N LEU A 62 -10.21 -7.76 5.82
CA LEU A 62 -10.22 -8.15 7.23
C LEU A 62 -10.67 -9.61 7.43
N LEU A 63 -11.65 -10.07 6.66
CA LEU A 63 -12.07 -11.47 6.69
C LEU A 63 -10.95 -12.42 6.26
N VAL A 64 -10.25 -12.08 5.18
CA VAL A 64 -9.09 -12.87 4.72
C VAL A 64 -7.96 -12.83 5.73
N PHE A 65 -7.66 -11.65 6.27
CA PHE A 65 -6.65 -11.46 7.31
C PHE A 65 -6.93 -12.37 8.51
N LEU A 66 -8.15 -12.38 9.04
CA LEU A 66 -8.49 -13.22 10.19
C LEU A 66 -8.34 -14.73 9.91
N ASN A 67 -8.56 -15.15 8.67
CA ASN A 67 -8.46 -16.56 8.28
C ASN A 67 -7.02 -17.03 7.99
N ASP A 68 -6.20 -16.17 7.39
CA ASP A 68 -4.83 -16.49 6.93
C ASP A 68 -3.74 -15.96 7.88
N PHE A 69 -4.12 -15.25 8.95
CA PHE A 69 -3.18 -14.74 9.95
C PHE A 69 -2.42 -15.87 10.65
N SER A 70 -1.10 -15.73 10.70
CA SER A 70 -0.21 -16.63 11.43
C SER A 70 0.86 -15.84 12.17
N TRP A 71 1.22 -16.32 13.36
CA TRP A 71 2.34 -15.77 14.13
C TRP A 71 3.70 -16.20 13.60
N THR A 72 3.78 -17.33 12.90
CA THR A 72 5.03 -17.98 12.50
C THR A 72 5.25 -18.00 10.99
N ARG A 73 4.24 -17.61 10.20
CA ARG A 73 4.28 -17.64 8.74
C ARG A 73 3.77 -16.32 8.19
N ILE A 74 4.28 -15.98 7.00
CA ILE A 74 3.77 -14.84 6.23
C ILE A 74 2.37 -15.19 5.72
N ALA A 75 1.40 -14.31 5.96
CA ALA A 75 0.03 -14.43 5.49
C ALA A 75 -0.04 -14.07 3.99
N GLY A 76 0.42 -15.00 3.13
CA GLY A 76 0.61 -14.75 1.71
C GLY A 76 -0.69 -14.44 0.97
N VAL A 77 -1.80 -15.11 1.33
CA VAL A 77 -3.11 -14.86 0.71
C VAL A 77 -3.61 -13.47 1.11
N THR A 78 -3.44 -13.12 2.38
CA THR A 78 -3.77 -11.79 2.91
C THR A 78 -3.03 -10.67 2.16
N LEU A 79 -1.72 -10.82 1.98
CA LEU A 79 -0.91 -9.84 1.25
C LEU A 79 -1.35 -9.73 -0.23
N GLY A 80 -1.68 -10.86 -0.87
CA GLY A 80 -2.20 -10.85 -2.24
C GLY A 80 -3.53 -10.09 -2.35
N VAL A 81 -4.46 -10.37 -1.44
CA VAL A 81 -5.77 -9.68 -1.38
C VAL A 81 -5.59 -8.19 -1.08
N GLU A 82 -4.68 -7.83 -0.17
CA GLU A 82 -4.32 -6.44 0.10
C GLU A 82 -3.94 -5.71 -1.19
N ARG A 83 -3.06 -6.28 -2.02
CA ARG A 83 -2.63 -5.66 -3.28
C ARG A 83 -3.78 -5.49 -4.26
N ILE A 84 -4.65 -6.48 -4.38
CA ILE A 84 -5.85 -6.38 -5.24
C ILE A 84 -6.74 -5.23 -4.77
N VAL A 85 -7.02 -5.14 -3.47
CA VAL A 85 -7.88 -4.06 -2.93
C VAL A 85 -7.22 -2.69 -3.11
N MET A 86 -5.91 -2.57 -2.91
CA MET A 86 -5.18 -1.32 -3.18
C MET A 86 -5.30 -0.88 -4.65
N ILE A 87 -5.19 -1.83 -5.60
CA ILE A 87 -5.39 -1.54 -7.03
C ILE A 87 -6.82 -1.05 -7.29
N VAL A 88 -7.83 -1.74 -6.74
CA VAL A 88 -9.24 -1.35 -6.88
C VAL A 88 -9.48 0.07 -6.36
N TYR A 89 -8.91 0.42 -5.21
CA TYR A 89 -9.04 1.77 -4.65
C TYR A 89 -8.40 2.81 -5.56
N ALA A 90 -7.17 2.59 -6.02
CA ALA A 90 -6.49 3.51 -6.92
C ALA A 90 -7.26 3.71 -8.23
N LEU A 91 -7.80 2.64 -8.81
CA LEU A 91 -8.66 2.72 -10.00
C LEU A 91 -9.96 3.48 -9.71
N LEU A 92 -10.56 3.29 -8.53
CA LEU A 92 -11.76 4.03 -8.12
C LEU A 92 -11.48 5.53 -8.01
N TYR A 93 -10.31 5.94 -7.52
CA TYR A 93 -9.89 7.34 -7.52
C TYR A 93 -9.66 7.88 -8.93
N PHE A 94 -8.98 7.13 -9.81
CA PHE A 94 -8.80 7.56 -11.19
C PHE A 94 -10.14 7.67 -11.95
N HIS A 95 -11.06 6.74 -11.71
CA HIS A 95 -12.41 6.84 -12.26
C HIS A 95 -13.12 8.11 -11.75
N TYR A 96 -13.04 8.39 -10.44
CA TYR A 96 -13.65 9.57 -9.83
C TYR A 96 -13.10 10.87 -10.42
N ILE A 97 -11.78 10.99 -10.61
CA ILE A 97 -11.16 12.22 -11.12
C ILE A 97 -11.46 12.43 -12.61
N LEU A 98 -11.48 11.36 -13.42
CA LEU A 98 -11.82 11.40 -14.83
C LEU A 98 -13.29 11.77 -15.05
N ALA A 99 -14.20 11.17 -14.27
CA ALA A 99 -15.64 11.42 -14.38
C ALA A 99 -16.02 12.86 -14.03
N ARG A 100 -15.24 13.53 -13.18
CA ARG A 100 -15.52 14.91 -12.80
C ARG A 100 -15.01 15.97 -13.77
N MET A 101 -14.15 15.63 -14.75
CA MET A 101 -13.54 16.56 -15.72
C MET A 101 -13.05 17.91 -15.12
N GLN A 102 -12.76 17.92 -13.82
CA GLN A 102 -12.61 19.15 -13.03
C GLN A 102 -11.13 19.53 -12.80
N VAL A 103 -10.20 18.72 -13.25
CA VAL A 103 -8.81 18.85 -12.85
C VAL A 103 -7.96 19.30 -14.04
N GLN A 104 -7.75 20.61 -14.15
CA GLN A 104 -6.84 21.20 -15.14
C GLN A 104 -5.37 20.79 -14.91
N ASN A 105 -5.00 20.34 -13.69
CA ASN A 105 -3.65 19.87 -13.38
C ASN A 105 -3.65 18.72 -12.35
N LEU A 106 -3.70 17.48 -12.83
CA LEU A 106 -3.72 16.25 -12.02
C LEU A 106 -2.49 16.11 -11.12
N LEU A 107 -1.34 16.61 -11.58
CA LEU A 107 -0.05 16.50 -10.90
C LEU A 107 0.03 17.32 -9.60
N ILE A 108 -0.89 18.27 -9.39
CA ILE A 108 -0.92 19.07 -8.16
C ILE A 108 -1.60 18.29 -7.03
N HIS A 109 -2.50 17.36 -7.34
CA HIS A 109 -3.25 16.63 -6.34
C HIS A 109 -2.40 15.60 -5.63
N SER A 110 -2.26 15.74 -4.31
CA SER A 110 -1.51 14.79 -3.49
C SER A 110 -2.04 13.35 -3.63
N MET A 111 -3.35 13.12 -3.71
CA MET A 111 -3.94 11.78 -3.86
C MET A 111 -3.70 11.14 -5.24
N PHE A 112 -3.39 11.93 -6.28
CA PHE A 112 -2.96 11.38 -7.57
C PHE A 112 -1.66 10.58 -7.41
N TRP A 113 -0.68 11.16 -6.73
CA TRP A 113 0.61 10.52 -6.48
C TRP A 113 0.49 9.30 -5.55
N VAL A 114 -0.35 9.38 -4.52
CA VAL A 114 -0.67 8.22 -3.65
C VAL A 114 -1.25 7.06 -4.47
N SER A 115 -2.22 7.35 -5.35
CA SER A 115 -2.88 6.34 -6.18
C SER A 115 -1.95 5.74 -7.23
N ALA A 116 -1.16 6.58 -7.91
CA ALA A 116 -0.18 6.12 -8.90
C ALA A 116 0.91 5.25 -8.26
N GLY A 117 1.47 5.68 -7.13
CA GLY A 117 2.45 4.91 -6.37
C GLY A 117 1.88 3.58 -5.88
N ALA A 118 0.63 3.58 -5.42
CA ALA A 118 -0.03 2.37 -4.94
C ALA A 118 -0.27 1.35 -6.05
N ILE A 119 -0.64 1.77 -7.28
CA ILE A 119 -0.77 0.83 -8.41
C ILE A 119 0.58 0.19 -8.72
N VAL A 120 1.65 0.98 -8.84
CA VAL A 120 2.97 0.45 -9.18
C VAL A 120 3.46 -0.52 -8.10
N HIS A 121 3.30 -0.16 -6.83
CA HIS A 121 3.64 -1.01 -5.69
C HIS A 121 2.81 -2.30 -5.66
N ALA A 122 1.49 -2.18 -5.74
CA ALA A 122 0.59 -3.30 -5.59
C ALA A 122 0.66 -4.25 -6.79
N ALA A 123 0.65 -3.73 -8.01
CA ALA A 123 0.82 -4.56 -9.21
C ALA A 123 2.21 -5.19 -9.26
N GLY A 124 3.27 -4.42 -9.00
CA GLY A 124 4.65 -4.92 -9.02
C GLY A 124 4.86 -6.06 -8.03
N THR A 125 4.41 -5.90 -6.79
CA THR A 125 4.53 -6.95 -5.77
C THR A 125 3.59 -8.13 -6.01
N LEU A 126 2.37 -7.89 -6.51
CA LEU A 126 1.40 -8.94 -6.83
C LEU A 126 1.89 -9.83 -7.97
N PHE A 127 2.43 -9.26 -9.05
CA PHE A 127 2.95 -10.05 -10.17
C PHE A 127 4.17 -10.89 -9.76
N VAL A 128 5.07 -10.32 -8.96
CA VAL A 128 6.22 -11.05 -8.43
C VAL A 128 5.77 -12.22 -7.54
N PHE A 129 4.72 -12.02 -6.74
CA PHE A 129 4.12 -13.07 -5.91
C PHE A 129 3.44 -14.16 -6.74
N LEU A 130 2.58 -13.78 -7.70
CA LEU A 130 1.83 -14.73 -8.55
C LEU A 130 2.75 -15.57 -9.43
N PHE A 131 3.82 -14.97 -9.94
CA PHE A 131 4.75 -15.63 -10.84
C PHE A 131 6.00 -16.17 -10.15
N VAL A 132 6.08 -16.19 -8.82
CA VAL A 132 7.33 -16.51 -8.09
C VAL A 132 8.03 -17.79 -8.60
N LYS A 133 7.26 -18.84 -8.91
CA LYS A 133 7.80 -20.10 -9.49
C LYS A 133 8.32 -19.94 -10.93
N VAL A 134 7.69 -19.07 -11.72
CA VAL A 134 8.02 -18.81 -13.13
C VAL A 134 9.14 -17.77 -13.26
N THR A 135 9.13 -16.72 -12.43
CA THR A 135 10.12 -15.64 -12.47
C THR A 135 11.37 -15.92 -11.65
N LEU A 136 11.30 -16.75 -10.59
CA LEU A 136 12.44 -16.99 -9.68
C LEU A 136 12.85 -18.47 -9.59
N GLY A 137 12.20 -19.39 -10.31
CA GLY A 137 12.50 -20.83 -10.26
C GLY A 137 12.11 -21.48 -8.92
N ASP A 138 12.59 -22.71 -8.66
CA ASP A 138 12.31 -23.39 -7.40
C ASP A 138 12.89 -22.62 -6.20
N LEU A 139 12.02 -22.28 -5.24
CA LEU A 139 12.35 -21.58 -4.00
C LEU A 139 13.32 -22.37 -3.07
N SER A 140 13.73 -23.59 -3.46
CA SER A 140 14.71 -24.39 -2.73
C SER A 140 16.13 -23.84 -2.84
N SER A 141 16.41 -22.96 -3.80
CA SER A 141 17.68 -22.25 -3.88
C SER A 141 17.63 -20.95 -3.05
N ASN A 142 18.57 -20.79 -2.11
CA ASN A 142 18.67 -19.60 -1.25
C ASN A 142 18.73 -18.27 -2.04
N GLY A 143 19.17 -18.30 -3.30
CA GLY A 143 19.24 -17.12 -4.18
C GLY A 143 17.88 -16.58 -4.63
N SER A 144 16.92 -17.46 -4.88
CA SER A 144 15.59 -17.09 -5.38
C SER A 144 14.76 -16.32 -4.33
N TYR A 145 14.87 -16.70 -3.06
CA TYR A 145 14.19 -16.01 -1.97
C TYR A 145 14.78 -14.62 -1.68
N ALA A 146 16.11 -14.48 -1.75
CA ALA A 146 16.78 -13.20 -1.57
C ALA A 146 16.37 -12.18 -2.66
N LEU A 147 16.25 -12.63 -3.91
CA LEU A 147 15.75 -11.81 -5.01
C LEU A 147 14.29 -11.40 -4.81
N TYR A 148 13.40 -12.32 -4.42
CA TYR A 148 12.01 -12.01 -4.08
C TYR A 148 11.91 -10.88 -3.05
N ILE A 149 12.61 -11.05 -1.91
CA ILE A 149 12.60 -10.06 -0.83
C ILE A 149 13.17 -8.72 -1.29
N THR A 150 14.21 -8.74 -2.13
CA THR A 150 14.81 -7.51 -2.67
C THR A 150 13.83 -6.76 -3.55
N ILE A 151 13.15 -7.45 -4.47
CA ILE A 151 12.16 -6.84 -5.36
C ILE A 151 11.01 -6.22 -4.56
N VAL A 152 10.45 -6.97 -3.60
CA VAL A 152 9.37 -6.47 -2.74
C VAL A 152 9.81 -5.22 -1.97
N ARG A 153 11.02 -5.23 -1.41
CA ARG A 153 11.59 -4.07 -0.70
C ARG A 153 11.79 -2.87 -1.62
N THR A 154 12.25 -3.07 -2.85
CA THR A 154 12.44 -2.00 -3.83
C THR A 154 11.11 -1.33 -4.18
N PHE A 155 10.06 -2.10 -4.46
CA PHE A 155 8.73 -1.55 -4.73
C PHE A 155 8.17 -0.80 -3.50
N SER A 156 8.34 -1.35 -2.30
CA SER A 156 7.89 -0.68 -1.06
C SER A 156 8.67 0.62 -0.79
N ALA A 157 9.99 0.62 -1.01
CA ALA A 157 10.80 1.83 -0.87
C ALA A 157 10.38 2.92 -1.86
N PHE A 158 10.15 2.55 -3.12
CA PHE A 158 9.61 3.44 -4.14
C PHE A 158 8.25 4.03 -3.71
N PHE A 159 7.35 3.18 -3.22
CA PHE A 159 6.05 3.63 -2.74
C PHE A 159 6.16 4.64 -1.60
N TYR A 160 7.01 4.38 -0.60
CA TYR A 160 7.23 5.28 0.52
C TYR A 160 7.84 6.62 0.11
N ILE A 161 8.75 6.62 -0.87
CA ILE A 161 9.29 7.86 -1.45
C ILE A 161 8.17 8.67 -2.10
N ILE A 162 7.31 8.03 -2.90
CA ILE A 162 6.17 8.69 -3.54
C ILE A 162 5.18 9.22 -2.49
N LEU A 163 4.91 8.47 -1.44
CA LEU A 163 4.05 8.93 -0.34
C LEU A 163 4.64 10.16 0.34
N GLY A 164 5.94 10.15 0.65
CA GLY A 164 6.64 11.31 1.21
C GLY A 164 6.51 12.53 0.30
N PHE A 165 6.73 12.34 -1.01
CA PHE A 165 6.54 13.38 -2.01
C PHE A 165 5.09 13.89 -2.07
N SER A 166 4.11 13.00 -1.99
CA SER A 166 2.67 13.33 -1.97
C SER A 166 2.32 14.21 -0.77
N PHE A 167 2.86 13.91 0.41
CA PHE A 167 2.67 14.74 1.60
C PHE A 167 3.32 16.12 1.46
N CYS A 168 4.50 16.21 0.84
CA CYS A 168 5.16 17.48 0.54
C CYS A 168 4.32 18.36 -0.40
N ILE A 169 3.70 17.76 -1.41
CA ILE A 169 2.76 18.44 -2.31
C ILE A 169 1.54 18.92 -1.55
N ARG A 170 0.91 18.07 -0.72
CA ARG A 170 -0.26 18.45 0.07
C ARG A 170 -0.01 19.68 0.95
N ARG A 171 1.18 19.77 1.56
CA ARG A 171 1.58 20.95 2.35
C ARG A 171 1.74 22.22 1.51
N ARG A 172 2.04 22.09 0.21
CA ARG A 172 2.07 23.23 -0.73
C ARG A 172 0.65 23.62 -1.15
N GLU A 173 -0.24 22.66 -1.39
CA GLU A 173 -1.66 22.91 -1.71
C GLU A 173 -2.33 23.77 -0.61
N PHE A 174 -2.18 23.40 0.66
CA PHE A 174 -2.75 24.16 1.79
C PHE A 174 -2.18 25.59 1.89
N ARG A 175 -0.86 25.76 1.73
CA ARG A 175 -0.22 27.09 1.79
C ARG A 175 -0.63 28.01 0.64
N LEU A 176 -0.97 27.45 -0.52
CA LEU A 176 -1.47 28.24 -1.65
C LEU A 176 -2.92 28.65 -1.41
N ALA A 177 -3.77 27.74 -0.90
CA ALA A 177 -5.15 28.05 -0.56
C ALA A 177 -5.26 29.21 0.46
N GLU A 178 -4.41 29.24 1.49
CA GLU A 178 -4.38 30.34 2.47
C GLU A 178 -3.98 31.69 1.87
N ARG A 179 -3.16 31.72 0.81
CA ARG A 179 -2.74 32.98 0.16
C ARG A 179 -3.81 33.59 -0.75
N PHE A 180 -4.81 32.81 -1.18
CA PHE A 180 -5.91 33.31 -2.01
C PHE A 180 -7.13 33.74 -1.18
N THR A 181 -7.10 33.55 0.14
CA THR A 181 -8.20 33.91 1.07
C THR A 181 -7.89 35.13 1.94
N VAL A 182 -6.85 35.91 1.62
CA VAL A 182 -6.48 37.17 2.30
C VAL A 182 -6.66 38.33 1.34
#